data_AF-A0A9P0GEI2-F1
#
_entry.id   AF-A0A9P0GEI2-F1
#
_cell.length_a   1.000
_cell.length_b   1.000
_cell.length_c   1.000
_cell.angle_alpha   90.00
_cell.angle_beta   90.00
_cell.angle_gamma   90.00
#
_symmetry.space_group_name_H-M   'P 1'
#
loop_
_entity.id
_entity.type
_entity.pdbx_description
1 polymer ?
#
loop_
_entity_poly.entity_id
_entity_poly.type
_entity_poly.pdbx_seq_one_letter_code
_entity_poly.pdbx_strand_id
1 'polypeptide(L)'
;MQRDIFDRMLGISLSHKVDIEKVLSFPLTSLPTSKCYADGTICKTDKAQFVAIIEKTMEDNINKHPLCFDIAILDGFFMKEIPQTFNGLSNKVLSTITQFKASRIDNIFDQYFTPSIKDSKRTRRDESASPVSIGSNQIRPHNYTAQLKNIQFKEDLVKFFLKTGLLTTWHLLLAIKQFT
;
A
#
# COMPACT_ATOMS: atom_id res chain seq x y z
N MET A 1 -21.01 23.12 10.86
CA MET A 1 -19.65 22.56 11.06
C MET A 1 -18.86 23.33 12.14
N GLN A 2 -18.79 24.67 12.11
CA GLN A 2 -18.06 25.45 13.12
C GLN A 2 -18.59 25.33 14.56
N ARG A 3 -19.92 25.32 14.78
CA ARG A 3 -20.51 25.17 16.14
C ARG A 3 -20.14 23.85 16.82
N ASP A 4 -20.16 22.75 16.07
CA ASP A 4 -19.86 21.39 16.58
C ASP A 4 -18.39 21.24 17.04
N ILE A 5 -17.44 21.95 16.43
CA ILE A 5 -16.03 21.91 16.84
C ILE A 5 -15.85 22.65 18.18
N PHE A 6 -16.50 23.79 18.34
CA PHE A 6 -16.43 24.59 19.57
C PHE A 6 -17.06 23.85 20.75
N ASP A 7 -18.24 23.24 20.55
CA ASP A 7 -18.93 22.48 21.59
C ASP A 7 -18.11 21.26 22.05
N ARG A 8 -17.45 20.56 21.11
CA ARG A 8 -16.54 19.45 21.43
C ARG A 8 -15.29 19.92 22.16
N MET A 9 -14.71 21.05 21.75
CA MET A 9 -13.52 21.63 22.39
C MET A 9 -13.83 22.07 23.83
N LEU A 10 -14.99 22.70 24.04
CA LEU A 10 -15.48 23.04 25.38
C LEU A 10 -15.69 21.79 26.23
N GLY A 11 -16.37 20.76 25.70
CA GLY A 11 -16.57 19.49 26.40
C GLY A 11 -15.24 18.79 26.77
N ILE A 12 -14.25 18.82 25.89
CA ILE A 12 -12.91 18.28 26.17
C ILE A 12 -12.23 19.09 27.28
N SER A 13 -12.33 20.42 27.28
CA SER A 13 -11.70 21.29 28.29
C SER A 13 -12.28 21.15 29.69
N LEU A 14 -13.57 20.82 29.77
CA LEU A 14 -14.24 20.54 31.04
C LEU A 14 -13.86 19.16 31.59
N SER A 15 -13.57 18.20 30.70
CA SER A 15 -13.27 16.81 31.06
C SER A 15 -11.77 16.57 31.30
N HIS A 16 -10.92 17.25 30.54
CA HIS A 16 -9.48 17.20 30.59
C HIS A 16 -9.02 18.64 30.79
N LYS A 17 -8.21 18.94 31.82
CA LYS A 17 -7.70 20.29 32.14
C LYS A 17 -6.88 20.90 30.99
N VAL A 18 -7.54 21.25 29.89
CA VAL A 18 -6.97 21.81 28.68
C VAL A 18 -7.13 23.31 28.76
N ASP A 19 -6.02 24.01 28.68
CA ASP A 19 -5.98 25.47 28.63
C ASP A 19 -6.52 25.97 27.29
N ILE A 20 -7.78 26.41 27.30
CA ILE A 20 -8.48 26.90 26.12
C ILE A 20 -7.85 28.19 25.58
N GLU A 21 -7.31 29.04 26.45
CA GLU A 21 -6.65 30.28 26.05
C GLU A 21 -5.41 29.96 25.20
N LYS A 22 -4.60 29.01 25.66
CA LYS A 22 -3.47 28.50 24.88
C LYS A 22 -3.91 27.81 23.59
N VAL A 23 -4.99 27.04 23.59
CA VAL A 23 -5.48 26.38 22.36
C VAL A 23 -5.97 27.40 21.32
N LEU A 24 -6.65 28.46 21.75
CA LEU A 24 -7.11 29.54 20.87
C LEU A 24 -5.98 30.47 20.39
N SER A 25 -4.81 30.43 21.05
CA SER A 25 -3.61 31.13 20.56
C SER A 25 -3.04 30.52 19.27
N PHE A 26 -3.48 29.31 18.90
CA PHE A 26 -3.15 28.68 17.62
C PHE A 26 -4.36 28.71 16.70
N PRO A 27 -4.16 28.91 15.38
CA PRO A 27 -5.26 28.91 14.43
C PRO A 27 -5.98 27.56 14.45
N LEU A 28 -7.25 27.57 14.86
CA LEU A 28 -8.16 26.42 14.84
C LEU A 28 -8.64 26.13 13.41
N THR A 29 -7.70 25.91 12.50
CA THR A 29 -8.01 25.44 11.16
C THR A 29 -8.37 23.95 11.23
N SER A 30 -9.36 23.53 10.45
CA SER A 30 -9.74 22.10 10.34
C SER A 30 -8.59 21.22 9.84
N LEU A 31 -7.54 21.85 9.27
CA LEU A 31 -6.34 21.22 8.76
C LEU A 31 -5.12 22.09 9.12
N PRO A 32 -3.98 21.49 9.51
CA PRO A 32 -2.74 22.23 9.72
C PRO A 32 -2.36 23.04 8.47
N THR A 33 -1.89 24.27 8.62
CA THR A 33 -1.42 25.11 7.50
C THR A 33 -0.27 24.48 6.71
N SER A 34 0.46 23.53 7.29
CA SER A 34 1.43 22.69 6.57
C SER A 34 0.78 21.71 5.58
N LYS A 35 -0.54 21.53 5.63
CA LYS A 35 -1.34 20.60 4.81
C LYS A 35 -2.46 21.29 4.04
N CYS A 36 -2.58 22.61 4.12
CA CYS A 36 -3.58 23.38 3.37
C CYS A 36 -3.03 24.72 2.88
N TYR A 37 -3.54 25.18 1.74
CA TYR A 37 -3.33 26.54 1.26
C TYR A 37 -4.15 27.53 2.13
N ALA A 38 -3.84 28.82 2.00
CA ALA A 38 -4.49 29.88 2.78
C ALA A 38 -6.01 29.98 2.56
N ASP A 39 -6.50 29.45 1.44
CA ASP A 39 -7.93 29.34 1.10
C ASP A 39 -8.62 28.11 1.73
N GLY A 40 -7.89 27.30 2.50
CA GLY A 40 -8.40 26.08 3.14
C GLY A 40 -8.40 24.84 2.24
N THR A 41 -7.93 24.93 1.00
CA THR A 41 -7.78 23.75 0.13
C THR A 41 -6.61 22.87 0.58
N ILE A 42 -6.75 21.56 0.49
CA ILE A 42 -5.73 20.61 0.97
C ILE A 42 -4.54 20.61 0.02
N CYS A 43 -3.33 20.78 0.55
CA CYS A 43 -2.07 20.56 -0.17
C CYS A 43 -1.92 19.07 -0.47
N LYS A 44 -2.57 18.61 -1.54
CA LYS A 44 -2.36 17.29 -2.12
C LYS A 44 -1.17 17.39 -3.06
N THR A 45 0.03 17.25 -2.53
CA THR A 45 1.18 16.96 -3.40
C THR A 45 0.98 15.55 -3.93
N ASP A 46 0.71 15.42 -5.22
CA ASP A 46 0.67 14.11 -5.84
C ASP A 46 2.08 13.52 -5.78
N LYS A 47 2.21 12.32 -5.20
CA LYS A 47 3.50 11.61 -5.14
C LYS A 47 4.09 11.40 -6.54
N ALA A 48 3.22 11.33 -7.56
CA ALA A 48 3.63 11.21 -8.96
C ALA A 48 4.36 12.46 -9.48
N GLN A 49 4.12 13.65 -8.91
CA GLN A 49 4.81 14.87 -9.36
C GLN A 49 6.31 14.82 -9.10
N PHE A 50 6.73 14.24 -7.98
CA PHE A 50 8.16 14.07 -7.68
C PHE A 50 8.84 13.15 -8.69
N VAL A 51 8.18 12.03 -9.04
CA VAL A 51 8.67 11.09 -10.06
C VAL A 51 8.75 11.76 -11.42
N ALA A 52 7.70 12.49 -11.81
CA ALA A 52 7.67 13.23 -13.07
C ALA A 52 8.78 14.31 -13.17
N ILE A 53 9.11 14.97 -12.06
CA ILE A 53 10.22 15.93 -12.00
C ILE A 53 11.57 15.23 -12.17
N ILE A 54 11.78 14.08 -11.52
CA ILE A 54 13.00 13.29 -11.70
C ILE A 54 13.13 12.80 -13.14
N GLU A 55 12.05 12.25 -13.70
CA GLU A 55 12.00 11.79 -15.11
C GLU A 55 12.34 12.95 -16.06
N LYS A 56 11.79 14.14 -15.84
CA LYS A 56 12.13 15.32 -16.64
C LYS A 56 13.60 15.76 -16.49
N THR A 57 14.20 15.54 -15.33
CA THR A 57 15.61 15.92 -15.07
C THR A 57 16.59 14.93 -15.71
N MET A 58 16.14 13.72 -16.06
CA MET A 58 16.99 12.64 -16.57
C MET A 58 16.86 12.40 -18.09
N GLU A 59 16.38 13.41 -18.83
CA GLU A 59 16.03 13.38 -20.27
C GLU A 59 17.04 12.66 -21.21
N ASP A 60 18.33 12.53 -20.84
CA ASP A 60 19.36 11.92 -21.69
C ASP A 60 19.64 10.41 -21.48
N ASN A 61 19.17 9.78 -20.39
CA ASN A 61 19.55 8.38 -20.06
C ASN A 61 18.39 7.41 -19.75
N ILE A 62 17.13 7.87 -19.74
CA ILE A 62 15.97 7.06 -19.27
C ILE A 62 15.63 5.89 -20.19
N ASN A 63 15.82 6.03 -21.50
CA ASN A 63 15.37 5.03 -22.48
C ASN A 63 16.33 3.85 -22.68
N LYS A 64 17.50 3.85 -22.03
CA LYS A 64 18.41 2.71 -22.05
C LYS A 64 18.22 1.91 -20.77
N HIS A 65 17.29 0.96 -20.81
CA HIS A 65 17.24 -0.07 -19.78
C HIS A 65 18.63 -0.73 -19.67
N PRO A 66 19.14 -0.93 -18.45
CA PRO A 66 20.38 -1.68 -18.25
C PRO A 66 20.29 -3.02 -18.98
N LEU A 67 21.26 -3.31 -19.85
CA LEU A 67 21.33 -4.57 -20.59
C LEU A 67 21.42 -5.78 -19.64
N CYS A 68 22.00 -5.56 -18.46
CA CYS A 68 22.00 -6.49 -17.33
C CYS A 68 21.74 -5.75 -16.02
N PHE A 69 21.16 -6.47 -15.05
CA PHE A 69 21.01 -6.03 -13.67
C PHE A 69 21.19 -7.26 -12.77
N ASP A 70 21.90 -7.10 -11.67
CA ASP A 70 22.22 -8.22 -10.77
C ASP A 70 21.01 -8.61 -9.91
N ILE A 71 20.15 -7.64 -9.59
CA ILE A 71 19.01 -7.79 -8.67
C ILE A 71 17.74 -7.22 -9.33
N ALA A 72 16.69 -8.04 -9.41
CA ALA A 72 15.33 -7.60 -9.75
C ALA A 72 14.46 -7.59 -8.50
N ILE A 73 13.82 -6.46 -8.22
CA ILE A 73 12.85 -6.33 -7.13
C ILE A 73 11.46 -6.17 -7.76
N LEU A 74 10.55 -7.08 -7.44
CA LEU A 74 9.19 -7.11 -7.97
C LEU A 74 8.19 -6.84 -6.86
N ASP A 75 7.17 -6.03 -7.16
CA ASP A 75 5.99 -5.92 -6.31
C ASP A 75 5.10 -7.15 -6.55
N GLY A 76 4.91 -7.96 -5.51
CA GLY A 76 4.21 -9.23 -5.58
C GLY A 76 2.71 -9.13 -5.89
N PHE A 77 2.12 -7.94 -5.79
CA PHE A 77 0.74 -7.69 -6.21
C PHE A 77 0.63 -6.95 -7.55
N PHE A 78 1.76 -6.60 -8.16
CA PHE A 78 1.78 -5.93 -9.46
C PHE A 78 1.63 -6.93 -10.60
N MET A 79 0.39 -7.23 -10.96
CA MET A 79 0.07 -8.07 -12.14
C MET A 79 -0.92 -7.38 -13.05
N LYS A 80 -0.50 -7.15 -14.29
CA LYS A 80 -1.32 -6.51 -15.33
C LYS A 80 -2.37 -7.46 -15.91
N GLU A 81 -2.03 -8.74 -16.07
CA GLU A 81 -2.90 -9.78 -16.59
C GLU A 81 -3.12 -10.83 -15.52
N ILE A 82 -4.37 -10.98 -15.06
CA ILE A 82 -4.71 -11.86 -13.95
C ILE A 82 -5.51 -13.04 -14.48
N PRO A 83 -4.91 -14.25 -14.55
CA PRO A 83 -5.57 -15.46 -15.00
C PRO A 83 -6.86 -15.78 -14.23
N GLN A 84 -7.70 -16.63 -14.83
CA GLN A 84 -9.00 -17.00 -14.27
C GLN A 84 -8.89 -17.90 -13.03
N THR A 85 -7.85 -18.72 -12.94
CA THR A 85 -7.63 -19.65 -11.82
C THR A 85 -6.39 -19.27 -11.00
N PHE A 86 -6.35 -19.65 -9.73
CA PHE A 86 -5.18 -19.43 -8.89
C PHE A 86 -3.94 -20.21 -9.37
N ASN A 87 -4.11 -21.40 -9.93
CA ASN A 87 -3.01 -22.12 -10.60
C ASN A 87 -2.52 -21.41 -11.87
N GLY A 88 -3.43 -20.80 -12.64
CA GLY A 88 -3.04 -19.96 -13.77
C GLY A 88 -2.24 -18.75 -13.28
N LEU A 89 -2.68 -18.13 -12.19
CA LEU A 89 -2.01 -16.99 -11.57
C LEU A 89 -0.59 -17.37 -11.11
N SER A 90 -0.43 -18.48 -10.38
CA SER A 90 0.88 -18.98 -9.96
C SER A 90 1.82 -19.21 -11.14
N ASN A 91 1.35 -19.85 -12.22
CA ASN A 91 2.16 -20.06 -13.43
C ASN A 91 2.53 -18.75 -14.13
N LYS A 92 1.63 -17.75 -14.12
CA LYS A 92 1.92 -16.41 -14.68
C LYS A 92 2.96 -15.67 -13.84
N VAL A 93 2.87 -15.74 -12.51
CA VAL A 93 3.88 -15.19 -11.60
C VAL A 93 5.24 -15.81 -11.92
N LEU A 94 5.30 -17.14 -12.03
CA LEU A 94 6.54 -17.87 -12.25
C LEU A 94 7.15 -17.52 -13.62
N SER A 95 6.33 -17.51 -14.67
CA SER A 95 6.81 -17.15 -16.01
C SER A 95 7.27 -15.70 -16.10
N THR A 96 6.68 -14.79 -15.32
CA THR A 96 7.15 -13.39 -15.24
C THR A 96 8.50 -13.31 -14.52
N ILE A 97 8.66 -14.02 -13.41
CA ILE A 97 9.93 -14.08 -12.67
C ILE A 97 11.04 -14.66 -13.54
N THR A 98 10.80 -15.76 -14.25
CA THR A 98 11.83 -16.43 -15.07
C THR A 98 12.24 -15.66 -16.32
N GLN A 99 11.51 -14.61 -16.71
CA GLN A 99 11.91 -13.73 -17.82
C GLN A 99 13.07 -12.79 -17.45
N PHE A 100 13.25 -12.51 -16.16
CA PHE A 100 14.33 -11.61 -15.71
C PHE A 100 15.67 -12.36 -15.73
N LYS A 101 16.66 -11.79 -16.42
CA LYS A 101 18.04 -12.30 -16.45
C LYS A 101 18.89 -11.77 -15.28
N ALA A 102 18.31 -11.68 -14.09
CA ALA A 102 19.03 -11.27 -12.88
C ALA A 102 19.67 -12.46 -12.17
N SER A 103 20.80 -12.21 -11.51
CA SER A 103 21.41 -13.17 -10.59
C SER A 103 20.54 -13.42 -9.36
N ARG A 104 19.74 -12.43 -8.96
CA ARG A 104 18.82 -12.51 -7.84
C ARG A 104 17.48 -11.83 -8.15
N ILE A 105 16.38 -12.49 -7.79
CA ILE A 105 15.04 -11.94 -7.93
C ILE A 105 14.36 -11.96 -6.57
N ASP A 106 14.00 -10.79 -6.06
CA ASP A 106 13.25 -10.60 -4.82
C ASP A 106 11.82 -10.21 -5.16
N ASN A 107 10.87 -11.12 -4.91
CA ASN A 107 9.45 -10.83 -5.05
C ASN A 107 8.87 -10.42 -3.68
N ILE A 108 8.48 -9.16 -3.54
CA ILE A 108 8.12 -8.55 -2.25
C ILE A 108 6.62 -8.43 -2.13
N PHE A 109 6.06 -9.03 -1.08
CA PHE A 109 4.66 -8.88 -0.72
C PHE A 109 4.52 -7.93 0.47
N ASP A 110 3.56 -7.00 0.39
CA ASP A 110 3.20 -6.14 1.51
C ASP A 110 2.79 -6.97 2.74
N GLN A 111 3.52 -6.82 3.85
CA GLN A 111 3.11 -7.35 5.15
C GLN A 111 2.40 -6.27 5.98
N TYR A 112 1.29 -6.65 6.60
CA TYR A 112 0.54 -5.75 7.48
C TYR A 112 0.85 -6.07 8.94
N PHE A 113 1.48 -5.13 9.62
CA PHE A 113 1.72 -5.19 11.06
C PHE A 113 0.66 -4.38 11.82
N THR A 114 0.32 -4.86 13.01
CA THR A 114 -0.57 -4.21 13.97
C THR A 114 0.15 -4.13 15.32
N PRO A 115 0.18 -2.95 15.98
CA PRO A 115 -0.46 -1.70 15.57
C PRO A 115 0.34 -0.94 14.49
N SER A 116 -0.36 -0.19 13.65
CA SER A 116 0.20 0.69 12.62
C SER A 116 -0.62 1.98 12.48
N ILE A 117 0.05 3.08 12.13
CA ILE A 117 -0.60 4.36 11.78
C ILE A 117 -1.65 4.24 10.65
N LYS A 118 -1.60 3.15 9.88
CA LYS A 118 -2.56 2.88 8.79
C LYS A 118 -3.74 2.01 9.21
N ASP A 119 -3.80 1.51 10.45
CA ASP A 119 -4.84 0.57 10.89
C ASP A 119 -6.24 1.14 10.74
N SER A 120 -6.46 2.40 11.13
CA SER A 120 -7.77 3.06 10.96
C SER A 120 -8.24 3.12 9.50
N LYS A 121 -7.32 3.27 8.54
CA LYS A 121 -7.63 3.21 7.10
C LYS A 121 -7.84 1.79 6.60
N ARG A 122 -7.20 0.80 7.24
CA ARG A 122 -7.33 -0.63 6.91
C ARG A 122 -8.67 -1.18 7.37
N THR A 123 -9.07 -0.91 8.60
CA THR A 123 -10.39 -1.30 9.14
C THR A 123 -11.53 -0.84 8.21
N ARG A 124 -11.48 0.42 7.76
CA ARG A 124 -12.44 0.97 6.79
C ARG A 124 -12.45 0.28 5.40
N ARG A 125 -11.37 -0.41 5.02
CA ARG A 125 -11.27 -1.14 3.74
C ARG A 125 -11.68 -2.60 3.89
N ASP A 126 -11.36 -3.22 5.03
CA ASP A 126 -11.65 -4.63 5.32
C ASP A 126 -13.14 -4.91 5.55
N GLU A 127 -13.94 -3.93 5.99
CA GLU A 127 -15.39 -4.05 6.21
C GLU A 127 -16.20 -4.49 4.98
N SER A 128 -15.61 -4.48 3.78
CA SER A 128 -16.31 -4.74 2.51
C SER A 128 -16.02 -6.09 1.86
N ALA A 129 -15.12 -6.91 2.41
CA ALA A 129 -14.62 -8.10 1.72
C ALA A 129 -15.14 -9.40 2.34
N SER A 130 -15.89 -10.17 1.55
CA SER A 130 -16.29 -11.53 1.92
C SER A 130 -15.09 -12.49 1.92
N PRO A 131 -15.03 -13.46 2.84
CA PRO A 131 -13.97 -14.45 2.88
C PRO A 131 -13.99 -15.31 1.60
N VAL A 132 -12.81 -15.47 0.99
CA VAL A 132 -12.61 -16.28 -0.22
C VAL A 132 -11.58 -17.36 0.11
N SER A 133 -11.96 -18.62 -0.04
CA SER A 133 -11.01 -19.74 0.00
C SER A 133 -10.12 -19.71 -1.25
N ILE A 134 -8.86 -20.16 -1.14
CA ILE A 134 -7.91 -20.23 -2.26
C ILE A 134 -7.53 -21.70 -2.49
N GLY A 135 -8.12 -22.31 -3.53
CA GLY A 135 -7.75 -23.64 -4.03
C GLY A 135 -7.11 -23.58 -5.42
N SER A 136 -6.27 -24.57 -5.77
CA SER A 136 -5.50 -24.58 -7.02
C SER A 136 -6.38 -24.44 -8.27
N ASN A 137 -7.48 -25.20 -8.34
CA ASN A 137 -8.42 -25.17 -9.48
C ASN A 137 -9.59 -24.21 -9.25
N GLN A 138 -9.58 -23.46 -8.15
CA GLN A 138 -10.67 -22.55 -7.85
C GLN A 138 -10.61 -21.34 -8.79
N ILE A 139 -11.78 -20.98 -9.32
CA ILE A 139 -11.94 -19.77 -10.11
C ILE A 139 -11.76 -18.57 -9.18
N ARG A 140 -10.90 -17.66 -9.60
CA ARG A 140 -10.64 -16.40 -8.91
C ARG A 140 -11.92 -15.57 -8.85
N PRO A 141 -12.15 -14.82 -7.76
CA PRO A 141 -13.24 -13.84 -7.71
C PRO A 141 -13.18 -12.87 -8.89
N HIS A 142 -14.34 -12.54 -9.46
CA HIS A 142 -14.46 -11.60 -10.59
C HIS A 142 -13.72 -10.27 -10.28
N ASN A 143 -13.92 -9.72 -9.08
CA ASN A 143 -13.27 -8.51 -8.61
C ASN A 143 -12.03 -8.81 -7.73
N TYR A 144 -10.94 -9.25 -8.36
CA TYR A 144 -9.69 -9.57 -7.66
C TYR A 144 -9.03 -8.36 -6.99
N THR A 145 -9.10 -7.18 -7.61
CA THR A 145 -8.54 -5.95 -7.03
C THR A 145 -9.24 -5.56 -5.73
N ALA A 146 -10.54 -5.85 -5.58
CA ALA A 146 -11.24 -5.69 -4.31
C ALA A 146 -10.76 -6.70 -3.26
N GLN A 147 -10.53 -7.95 -3.66
CA GLN A 147 -10.07 -9.02 -2.77
C GLN A 147 -8.64 -8.78 -2.27
N LEU A 148 -7.77 -8.19 -3.10
CA LEU A 148 -6.46 -7.71 -2.68
C LEU A 148 -6.50 -6.60 -1.62
N LYS A 149 -7.66 -6.06 -1.25
CA LYS A 149 -7.77 -5.15 -0.09
C LYS A 149 -7.88 -5.91 1.22
N ASN A 150 -8.36 -7.15 1.18
CA ASN A 150 -8.55 -8.01 2.34
C ASN A 150 -7.19 -8.60 2.77
N ILE A 151 -6.82 -8.37 4.03
CA ILE A 151 -5.55 -8.82 4.60
C ILE A 151 -5.45 -10.35 4.59
N GLN A 152 -6.52 -11.03 5.03
CA GLN A 152 -6.56 -12.49 5.09
C GLN A 152 -6.38 -13.11 3.70
N PHE A 153 -7.05 -12.56 2.69
CA PHE A 153 -6.90 -13.01 1.31
C PHE A 153 -5.46 -12.88 0.80
N LYS A 154 -4.78 -11.77 1.11
CA LYS A 154 -3.37 -11.59 0.73
C LYS A 154 -2.47 -12.63 1.37
N GLU A 155 -2.65 -12.87 2.68
CA GLU A 155 -1.85 -13.87 3.39
C GLU A 155 -2.07 -15.27 2.84
N ASP A 156 -3.32 -15.65 2.60
CA ASP A 156 -3.65 -16.96 2.06
C ASP A 156 -3.16 -17.13 0.62
N LEU A 157 -3.13 -16.05 -0.17
CA LEU A 157 -2.57 -16.05 -1.51
C LEU A 157 -1.04 -16.25 -1.48
N VAL A 158 -0.34 -15.60 -0.56
CA VAL A 158 1.11 -15.79 -0.38
C VAL A 158 1.42 -17.21 0.09
N LYS A 159 0.64 -17.75 1.05
CA LYS A 159 0.75 -19.16 1.47
C LYS A 159 0.52 -20.12 0.31
N PHE A 160 -0.45 -19.82 -0.55
CA PHE A 160 -0.69 -20.61 -1.76
C PHE A 160 0.53 -20.61 -2.68
N PHE A 161 1.13 -19.44 -2.97
CA PHE A 161 2.35 -19.37 -3.78
C PHE A 161 3.52 -20.15 -3.18
N LEU A 162 3.72 -20.04 -1.85
CA LEU A 162 4.72 -20.82 -1.12
C LEU A 162 4.49 -22.33 -1.28
N LYS A 163 3.25 -22.80 -1.10
CA LYS A 163 2.88 -24.21 -1.21
C LYS A 163 3.06 -24.76 -2.63
N THR A 164 2.80 -23.95 -3.65
CA THR A 164 2.98 -24.35 -5.07
C THR A 164 4.44 -24.40 -5.53
N GLY A 165 5.41 -24.11 -4.63
CA GLY A 165 6.84 -24.20 -4.97
C GLY A 165 7.37 -23.00 -5.75
N LEU A 166 6.59 -21.91 -5.89
CA LEU A 166 7.02 -20.70 -6.60
C LEU A 166 8.14 -19.93 -5.90
N LEU A 167 8.31 -20.16 -4.60
CA LEU A 167 9.13 -19.34 -3.71
C LEU A 167 10.16 -20.18 -2.93
N THR A 168 10.30 -21.47 -3.25
CA THR A 168 11.19 -22.39 -2.51
C THR A 168 12.67 -22.28 -2.90
N THR A 169 13.00 -21.52 -3.96
CA THR A 169 14.38 -21.42 -4.48
C THR A 169 14.90 -19.98 -4.62
N TRP A 170 14.10 -18.97 -4.24
CA TRP A 170 14.48 -17.57 -4.38
C TRP A 170 14.27 -16.85 -3.06
N HIS A 171 15.36 -16.28 -2.52
CA HIS A 171 15.43 -15.76 -1.16
C HIS A 171 14.26 -14.81 -0.85
N LEU A 172 13.43 -15.24 0.10
CA LEU A 172 12.29 -14.49 0.58
C LEU A 172 12.79 -13.35 1.47
N LEU A 173 12.85 -12.13 0.94
CA LEU A 173 13.12 -10.94 1.75
C LEU A 173 11.79 -10.27 2.11
N LEU A 174 11.23 -10.70 3.25
CA LEU A 174 10.18 -9.97 3.96
C LEU A 174 10.75 -8.62 4.39
N ALA A 175 10.56 -7.59 3.55
CA ALA A 175 11.08 -6.26 3.83
C ALA A 175 10.28 -5.61 4.97
N ILE A 176 10.86 -5.61 6.17
CA ILE A 176 10.43 -4.85 7.33
C ILE A 176 10.61 -3.35 7.01
N LYS A 177 9.51 -2.61 6.85
CA LYS A 177 9.50 -1.15 7.03
C LYS A 177 8.88 -0.82 8.38
N GLN A 178 9.70 -0.89 9.43
CA GLN A 178 9.47 -0.11 10.64
C GLN A 178 9.84 1.34 10.31
N PHE A 179 8.83 2.22 10.21
CA PHE A 179 9.05 3.63 10.44
C PHE A 179 8.74 3.87 11.91
N THR A 180 9.79 4.15 12.67
CA THR A 180 9.80 4.68 14.03
C THR A 180 9.06 6.01 14.09
#